data_AF-A0A1J5PR80-F1
#
_entry.id   AF-A0A1J5PR80-F1
#
_cell.length_a   1.000
_cell.length_b   1.000
_cell.length_c   1.000
_cell.angle_alpha   90.00
_cell.angle_beta   90.00
_cell.angle_gamma   90.00
#
_symmetry.space_group_name_H-M   'P 1'
#
loop_
_entity.id
_entity.type
_entity.pdbx_description
1 polymer ?
#
loop_
_entity_poly.entity_id
_entity_poly.type
_entity_poly.pdbx_seq_one_letter_code
_entity_poly.pdbx_strand_id
1 'polypeptide(L)'
;MPTSVVTGDVGVSPATGAGIGLTCAQVTGNIYSVDAAGPLPCVSTNPTLLTAAIGDKGTAYTDAAGRAADVTELGAGNIGGMNLGPATYKWSSSLLIPTNVTLTGGANDVWIFQIAQGLTVSSGAQVILAGGALAKNVFWQTFAAADIGTTAKFSGVILSQTSIALKTGASINGRLLAGTAVTLDQNTVTQPAP
;
A
#
# COMPACT_ATOMS: atom_id res chain seq x y z
N MET A 1 1.49 -22.31 12.04
CA MET A 1 0.56 -21.26 11.57
C MET A 1 1.30 -20.49 10.47
N PRO A 2 0.73 -20.26 9.28
CA PRO A 2 1.47 -19.57 8.23
C PRO A 2 1.82 -18.15 8.70
N THR A 3 3.08 -17.77 8.57
CA THR A 3 3.59 -16.44 8.89
C THR A 3 3.49 -15.54 7.67
N SER A 4 3.47 -14.22 7.84
CA SER A 4 3.55 -13.29 6.70
C SER A 4 4.85 -13.49 5.92
N VAL A 5 4.82 -13.27 4.61
CA VAL A 5 5.98 -13.31 3.69
C VAL A 5 6.04 -11.98 2.94
N VAL A 6 7.22 -11.35 2.96
CA VAL A 6 7.50 -10.08 2.29
C VAL A 6 8.63 -10.29 1.30
N THR A 7 8.39 -9.95 0.03
CA THR A 7 9.42 -9.91 -1.02
C THR A 7 9.66 -8.45 -1.38
N GLY A 8 10.80 -7.93 -0.93
CA GLY A 8 11.14 -6.51 -0.95
C GLY A 8 11.73 -6.05 0.38
N ASP A 9 12.29 -4.85 0.40
CA ASP A 9 12.87 -4.25 1.60
C ASP A 9 11.78 -3.72 2.54
N VAL A 10 12.05 -3.77 3.84
CA VAL A 10 11.20 -3.19 4.89
C VAL A 10 12.02 -2.25 5.77
N GLY A 11 11.35 -1.28 6.38
CA GLY A 11 12.01 -0.42 7.35
C GLY A 11 11.02 0.45 8.11
N VAL A 12 11.50 0.99 9.23
CA VAL A 12 10.74 1.91 10.08
C VAL A 12 11.60 3.10 10.45
N SER A 13 11.02 4.29 10.37
CA SER A 13 11.65 5.55 10.78
C SER A 13 10.56 6.59 11.04
N PRO A 14 10.72 7.48 12.03
CA PRO A 14 11.87 7.63 12.93
C PRO A 14 11.82 6.70 14.15
N ALA A 15 10.82 5.81 14.24
CA ALA A 15 10.69 4.88 15.37
C ALA A 15 11.85 3.86 15.40
N THR A 16 12.12 3.35 16.60
CA THR A 16 13.12 2.28 16.83
C THR A 16 12.80 1.01 16.04
N GLY A 17 13.84 0.29 15.61
CA GLY A 17 13.67 -1.01 14.96
C GLY A 17 13.04 -2.07 15.85
N ALA A 18 12.97 -1.86 17.16
CA ALA A 18 12.20 -2.72 18.07
C ALA A 18 10.71 -2.81 17.71
N GLY A 19 10.17 -1.85 16.95
CA GLY A 19 8.81 -1.89 16.42
C GLY A 19 8.63 -2.85 15.22
N ILE A 20 9.70 -3.39 14.65
CA ILE A 20 9.63 -4.34 13.54
C ILE A 20 9.30 -5.72 14.09
N GLY A 21 8.03 -6.12 13.99
CA GLY A 21 7.54 -7.44 14.39
C GLY A 21 7.79 -8.59 13.39
N LEU A 22 8.45 -8.32 12.25
CA LEU A 22 8.83 -9.33 11.27
C LEU A 22 10.12 -10.04 11.70
N THR A 23 10.19 -11.35 11.46
CA THR A 23 11.44 -12.12 11.58
C THR A 23 12.23 -12.09 10.27
N CYS A 24 13.53 -12.39 10.33
CA CYS A 24 14.38 -12.47 9.14
C CYS A 24 13.87 -13.44 8.08
N ALA A 25 13.31 -14.58 8.49
CA ALA A 25 12.80 -15.59 7.57
C ALA A 25 11.54 -15.14 6.79
N GLN A 26 10.86 -14.09 7.28
CA GLN A 26 9.67 -13.55 6.63
C GLN A 26 9.99 -12.53 5.55
N VAL A 27 11.25 -12.07 5.45
CA VAL A 27 11.64 -11.01 4.51
C VAL A 27 12.67 -11.55 3.52
N THR A 28 12.28 -11.60 2.25
CA THR A 28 13.20 -11.76 1.12
C THR A 28 13.57 -10.36 0.62
N GLY A 29 14.59 -9.79 1.25
CA GLY A 29 15.02 -8.40 1.10
C GLY A 29 15.81 -7.96 2.33
N ASN A 30 16.02 -6.66 2.48
CA ASN A 30 16.69 -6.07 3.64
C ASN A 30 15.69 -5.56 4.67
N ILE A 31 16.06 -5.65 5.95
CA ILE A 31 15.34 -5.02 7.05
C ILE A 31 16.16 -3.85 7.55
N TYR A 32 15.66 -2.63 7.40
CA TYR A 32 16.35 -1.41 7.84
C TYR A 32 15.78 -0.85 9.13
N SER A 33 16.67 -0.44 10.04
CA SER A 33 16.34 0.27 11.28
C SER A 33 17.13 1.58 11.41
N VAL A 34 16.61 2.52 12.19
CA VAL A 34 17.33 3.74 12.58
C VAL A 34 18.37 3.50 13.69
N ASP A 35 18.25 2.39 14.42
CA ASP A 35 19.10 2.03 15.55
C ASP A 35 19.53 0.54 15.48
N ALA A 36 20.21 0.07 16.52
CA ALA A 36 20.69 -1.31 16.62
C ALA A 36 19.57 -2.31 17.01
N ALA A 37 18.35 -1.84 17.27
CA ALA A 37 17.23 -2.72 17.59
C ALA A 37 16.56 -3.25 16.31
N GLY A 38 15.88 -4.38 16.45
CA GLY A 38 15.15 -5.05 15.37
C GLY A 38 15.49 -6.54 15.27
N PRO A 39 15.00 -7.21 14.22
CA PRO A 39 15.19 -8.65 14.06
C PRO A 39 16.64 -9.01 13.72
N LEU A 40 17.29 -9.73 14.64
CA LEU A 40 18.63 -10.26 14.45
C LEU A 40 18.58 -11.63 13.72
N PRO A 41 19.61 -11.98 12.93
CA PRO A 41 20.84 -11.21 12.67
C PRO A 41 20.75 -10.30 11.43
N CYS A 42 19.58 -10.16 10.79
CA CYS A 42 19.45 -9.57 9.46
C CYS A 42 19.19 -8.05 9.44
N VAL A 43 18.81 -7.43 10.57
CA VAL A 43 18.57 -5.99 10.63
C VAL A 43 19.85 -5.21 10.30
N SER A 44 19.71 -4.23 9.42
CA SER A 44 20.77 -3.31 9.02
C SER A 44 20.44 -1.90 9.52
N THR A 45 21.29 -1.34 10.38
CA THR A 45 21.14 0.03 10.85
C THR A 45 21.55 1.01 9.75
N ASN A 46 20.58 1.75 9.18
CA ASN A 46 20.82 2.75 8.14
C ASN A 46 19.84 3.94 8.26
N PRO A 47 20.00 4.80 9.28
CA PRO A 47 19.10 5.93 9.51
C PRO A 47 19.09 6.96 8.38
N THR A 48 20.21 7.14 7.66
CA THR A 48 20.30 8.07 6.52
C THR A 48 19.41 7.61 5.36
N LEU A 49 19.46 6.33 4.99
CA LEU A 49 18.57 5.77 3.97
C LEU A 49 17.10 5.92 4.36
N LEU A 50 16.77 5.59 5.61
CA LEU A 50 15.39 5.64 6.09
C LEU A 50 14.84 7.08 6.17
N THR A 51 15.70 8.05 6.52
CA THR A 51 15.32 9.47 6.51
C THR A 51 14.99 9.93 5.09
N ALA A 52 15.82 9.58 4.11
CA ALA A 52 15.53 9.85 2.70
C ALA A 52 14.22 9.16 2.25
N ALA A 53 14.04 7.87 2.57
CA ALA A 53 12.86 7.12 2.18
C ALA A 53 11.55 7.70 2.74
N ILE A 54 11.52 8.15 4.00
CA ILE A 54 10.35 8.81 4.58
C ILE A 54 10.13 10.20 3.97
N GLY A 55 11.19 10.94 3.66
CA GLY A 55 11.10 12.20 2.92
C GLY A 55 10.48 12.01 1.53
N ASP A 56 10.96 11.03 0.78
CA ASP A 56 10.44 10.68 -0.54
C ASP A 56 8.98 10.19 -0.48
N LYS A 57 8.61 9.45 0.57
CA LYS A 57 7.22 9.10 0.85
C LYS A 57 6.35 10.34 1.01
N GLY A 58 6.82 11.34 1.76
CA GLY A 58 6.13 12.61 1.95
C GLY A 58 5.93 13.34 0.62
N THR A 59 6.98 13.45 -0.18
CA THR A 59 6.92 14.04 -1.53
C THR A 59 5.90 13.31 -2.41
N ALA A 60 5.95 11.97 -2.45
CA ALA A 60 5.03 11.17 -3.25
C ALA A 60 3.57 11.32 -2.79
N TYR A 61 3.32 11.40 -1.48
CA TYR A 61 1.99 11.66 -0.94
C TYR A 61 1.46 13.02 -1.38
N THR A 62 2.25 14.08 -1.21
CA THR A 62 1.87 15.45 -1.58
C THR A 62 1.63 15.58 -3.09
N ASP A 63 2.47 14.94 -3.90
CA ASP A 63 2.34 14.91 -5.35
C ASP A 63 1.03 14.20 -5.77
N ALA A 64 0.77 13.00 -5.25
CA ALA A 64 -0.47 12.26 -5.53
C ALA A 64 -1.73 13.04 -5.10
N ALA A 65 -1.71 13.65 -3.91
CA ALA A 65 -2.82 14.46 -3.39
C ALA A 65 -3.02 15.78 -4.16
N GLY A 66 -1.96 16.30 -4.79
CA GLY A 66 -1.94 17.56 -5.52
C GLY A 66 -2.34 17.46 -6.99
N ARG A 67 -2.47 16.25 -7.56
CA ARG A 67 -2.91 16.07 -8.96
C ARG A 67 -4.33 16.62 -9.18
N ALA A 68 -4.54 17.22 -10.34
CA ALA A 68 -5.88 17.60 -10.79
C ALA A 68 -6.75 16.35 -10.95
N ALA A 69 -7.97 16.38 -10.43
CA ALA A 69 -8.90 15.26 -10.54
C ALA A 69 -9.60 15.27 -11.89
N ASP A 70 -9.65 14.11 -12.55
CA ASP A 70 -10.42 13.90 -13.77
C ASP A 70 -11.85 13.46 -13.44
N VAL A 71 -12.01 12.68 -12.36
CA VAL A 71 -13.29 12.13 -11.90
C VAL A 71 -13.45 12.37 -10.41
N THR A 72 -14.59 12.90 -9.99
CA THR A 72 -14.90 13.18 -8.58
C THR A 72 -16.10 12.40 -8.11
N GLU A 73 -16.04 11.87 -6.89
CA GLU A 73 -17.15 11.23 -6.16
C GLU A 73 -17.78 10.03 -6.89
N LEU A 74 -16.98 9.32 -7.68
CA LEU A 74 -17.44 8.15 -8.43
C LEU A 74 -18.09 7.12 -7.50
N GLY A 75 -19.29 6.68 -7.85
CA GLY A 75 -20.03 5.67 -7.07
C GLY A 75 -20.36 6.08 -5.64
N ALA A 76 -20.29 7.39 -5.32
CA ALA A 76 -20.47 7.90 -3.96
C ALA A 76 -19.57 7.19 -2.92
N GLY A 77 -18.33 6.87 -3.32
CA GLY A 77 -17.36 6.17 -2.46
C GLY A 77 -17.49 4.65 -2.48
N ASN A 78 -18.28 4.06 -3.37
CA ASN A 78 -18.33 2.62 -3.59
C ASN A 78 -18.03 2.28 -5.06
N ILE A 79 -16.91 1.58 -5.29
CA ILE A 79 -16.46 1.20 -6.64
C ILE A 79 -16.51 -0.31 -6.91
N GLY A 80 -17.24 -1.06 -6.08
CA GLY A 80 -17.40 -2.50 -6.27
C GLY A 80 -18.03 -2.85 -7.61
N GLY A 81 -17.46 -3.82 -8.32
CA GLY A 81 -17.93 -4.30 -9.61
C GLY A 81 -17.57 -3.41 -10.81
N MET A 82 -16.90 -2.27 -10.59
CA MET A 82 -16.56 -1.34 -11.66
C MET A 82 -15.32 -1.79 -12.45
N ASN A 83 -15.24 -1.32 -13.70
CA ASN A 83 -14.04 -1.37 -14.52
C ASN A 83 -13.58 0.07 -14.78
N LEU A 84 -12.40 0.44 -14.28
CA LEU A 84 -11.90 1.80 -14.27
C LEU A 84 -10.74 1.93 -15.27
N GLY A 85 -10.85 2.95 -16.14
CA GLY A 85 -9.76 3.37 -17.01
C GLY A 85 -8.73 4.23 -16.28
N PRO A 86 -7.60 4.56 -16.92
CA PRO A 86 -6.57 5.41 -16.35
C PRO A 86 -7.11 6.82 -16.09
N ALA A 87 -6.97 7.33 -14.87
CA ALA A 87 -7.38 8.67 -14.48
C ALA A 87 -6.93 8.99 -13.04
N THR A 88 -7.05 10.27 -12.69
CA THR A 88 -7.07 10.74 -11.29
C THR A 88 -8.50 10.76 -10.77
N TYR A 89 -8.80 9.87 -9.83
CA TYR A 89 -10.08 9.77 -9.14
C TYR A 89 -10.01 10.39 -7.76
N LYS A 90 -11.01 11.20 -7.38
CA LYS A 90 -11.04 11.91 -6.10
C LYS A 90 -12.33 11.69 -5.34
N TRP A 91 -12.21 11.45 -4.04
CA TRP A 91 -13.31 11.43 -3.08
C TRP A 91 -13.01 12.31 -1.88
N SER A 92 -13.98 13.11 -1.49
CA SER A 92 -14.02 13.83 -0.22
C SER A 92 -14.42 12.93 0.96
N SER A 93 -14.89 11.72 0.68
CA SER A 93 -15.34 10.71 1.63
C SER A 93 -14.38 9.51 1.73
N SER A 94 -14.79 8.47 2.46
CA SER A 94 -14.10 7.18 2.46
C SER A 94 -14.40 6.40 1.17
N LEU A 95 -13.44 5.60 0.73
CA LEU A 95 -13.59 4.70 -0.41
C LEU A 95 -13.79 3.26 0.05
N LEU A 96 -14.79 2.59 -0.50
CA LEU A 96 -15.15 1.21 -0.23
C LEU A 96 -15.05 0.37 -1.51
N ILE A 97 -14.38 -0.77 -1.40
CA ILE A 97 -14.29 -1.82 -2.42
C ILE A 97 -14.95 -3.09 -1.85
N PRO A 98 -16.30 -3.22 -1.95
CA PRO A 98 -17.03 -4.32 -1.32
C PRO A 98 -16.99 -5.61 -2.15
N THR A 99 -16.77 -5.48 -3.46
CA THR A 99 -16.58 -6.56 -4.43
C THR A 99 -15.44 -6.17 -5.36
N ASN A 100 -15.01 -7.09 -6.24
CA ASN A 100 -13.87 -6.85 -7.13
C ASN A 100 -14.02 -5.56 -7.93
N VAL A 101 -12.92 -4.82 -8.08
CA VAL A 101 -12.78 -3.72 -9.04
C VAL A 101 -11.70 -4.09 -10.04
N THR A 102 -11.90 -3.74 -11.31
CA THR A 102 -10.91 -3.95 -12.38
C THR A 102 -10.34 -2.61 -12.81
N LEU A 103 -9.03 -2.54 -13.00
CA LEU A 103 -8.33 -1.41 -13.60
C LEU A 103 -7.82 -1.87 -14.97
N THR A 104 -8.37 -1.29 -16.04
CA THR A 104 -8.03 -1.68 -17.42
C THR A 104 -7.29 -0.55 -18.12
N GLY A 105 -6.07 -0.83 -18.55
CA GLY A 105 -5.24 0.07 -19.37
C GLY A 105 -3.92 -0.61 -19.75
N GLY A 106 -3.04 0.12 -20.43
CA GLY A 106 -1.73 -0.34 -20.87
C GLY A 106 -0.65 -0.25 -19.79
N ALA A 107 0.55 -0.72 -20.14
CA ALA A 107 1.69 -0.80 -19.21
C ALA A 107 2.26 0.57 -18.76
N ASN A 108 1.91 1.64 -19.47
CA ASN A 108 2.33 3.01 -19.17
C ASN A 108 1.21 3.86 -18.55
N ASP A 109 0.01 3.30 -18.46
CA ASP A 109 -1.15 4.01 -17.93
C ASP A 109 -1.07 4.10 -16.41
N VAL A 110 -1.64 5.17 -15.87
CA VAL A 110 -1.53 5.55 -14.45
C VAL A 110 -2.91 5.76 -13.84
N TRP A 111 -3.06 5.29 -12.60
CA TRP A 111 -4.23 5.53 -11.76
C TRP A 111 -3.79 6.22 -10.48
N ILE A 112 -4.50 7.30 -10.12
CA ILE A 112 -4.30 7.98 -8.84
C ILE A 112 -5.65 8.07 -8.15
N PHE A 113 -5.78 7.44 -6.99
CA PHE A 113 -6.96 7.50 -6.15
C PHE A 113 -6.67 8.42 -4.96
N GLN A 114 -7.28 9.59 -4.94
CA GLN A 114 -7.21 10.57 -3.86
C GLN A 114 -8.40 10.39 -2.92
N ILE A 115 -8.14 9.95 -1.69
CA ILE A 115 -9.19 9.57 -0.73
C ILE A 115 -9.00 10.41 0.54
N ALA A 116 -9.91 11.37 0.75
CA ALA A 116 -9.83 12.31 1.86
C ALA A 116 -10.14 11.69 3.24
N GLN A 117 -10.60 10.43 3.27
CA GLN A 117 -10.75 9.65 4.49
C GLN A 117 -10.05 8.29 4.36
N GLY A 118 -10.70 7.19 4.75
CA GLY A 118 -10.12 5.85 4.74
C GLY A 118 -10.42 5.06 3.48
N LEU A 119 -9.60 4.04 3.22
CA LEU A 119 -9.82 3.02 2.19
C LEU A 119 -10.21 1.71 2.88
N THR A 120 -11.36 1.14 2.52
CA THR A 120 -11.77 -0.19 2.98
C THR A 120 -11.89 -1.14 1.80
N VAL A 121 -11.20 -2.26 1.86
CA VAL A 121 -11.38 -3.38 0.92
C VAL A 121 -12.00 -4.54 1.67
N SER A 122 -13.18 -4.99 1.24
CA SER A 122 -13.88 -6.10 1.89
C SER A 122 -13.11 -7.41 1.76
N SER A 123 -13.39 -8.33 2.68
CA SER A 123 -12.82 -9.68 2.63
C SER A 123 -13.09 -10.38 1.30
N GLY A 124 -12.07 -11.03 0.75
CA GLY A 124 -12.13 -11.72 -0.54
C GLY A 124 -12.22 -10.83 -1.79
N ALA A 125 -12.40 -9.50 -1.64
CA ALA A 125 -12.43 -8.59 -2.77
C ALA A 125 -11.04 -8.42 -3.40
N GLN A 126 -11.03 -8.10 -4.70
CA GLN A 126 -9.79 -7.98 -5.48
C GLN A 126 -9.72 -6.66 -6.24
N VAL A 127 -8.52 -6.08 -6.27
CA VAL A 127 -8.13 -5.04 -7.23
C VAL A 127 -7.41 -5.73 -8.38
N ILE A 128 -8.11 -5.92 -9.49
CA ILE A 128 -7.66 -6.68 -10.66
C ILE A 128 -7.04 -5.74 -11.67
N LEU A 129 -5.87 -6.07 -12.20
CA LEU A 129 -5.24 -5.35 -13.31
C LEU A 129 -5.50 -6.09 -14.62
N ALA A 130 -5.90 -5.36 -15.66
CA ALA A 130 -6.20 -5.88 -16.98
C ALA A 130 -5.60 -4.99 -18.09
N GLY A 131 -5.55 -5.50 -19.32
CA GLY A 131 -5.08 -4.74 -20.50
C GLY A 131 -3.57 -4.48 -20.56
N GLY A 132 -2.81 -4.94 -19.57
CA GLY A 132 -1.37 -4.65 -19.42
C GLY A 132 -1.05 -3.68 -18.28
N ALA A 133 -2.05 -3.21 -17.53
CA ALA A 133 -1.87 -2.36 -16.36
C ALA A 133 -0.89 -2.98 -15.35
N LEU A 134 -0.01 -2.16 -14.79
CA LEU A 134 1.03 -2.57 -13.85
C LEU A 134 0.81 -1.96 -12.47
N ALA A 135 0.97 -2.77 -11.41
CA ALA A 135 0.75 -2.33 -10.03
C ALA A 135 1.63 -1.13 -9.63
N LYS A 136 2.83 -1.01 -10.22
CA LYS A 136 3.74 0.13 -9.99
C LYS A 136 3.17 1.48 -10.45
N ASN A 137 2.14 1.49 -11.31
CA ASN A 137 1.50 2.70 -11.83
C ASN A 137 0.14 3.02 -11.15
N VAL A 138 -0.22 2.28 -10.09
CA VAL A 138 -1.50 2.45 -9.39
C VAL A 138 -1.21 3.01 -8.00
N PHE A 139 -1.66 4.25 -7.74
CA PHE A 139 -1.37 4.97 -6.50
C PHE A 139 -2.65 5.22 -5.70
N TRP A 140 -2.66 4.80 -4.44
CA TRP A 140 -3.77 4.96 -3.51
C TRP A 140 -3.36 5.91 -2.39
N GLN A 141 -3.71 7.18 -2.50
CA GLN A 141 -3.44 8.19 -1.49
C GLN A 141 -4.62 8.26 -0.53
N THR A 142 -4.39 7.97 0.75
CA THR A 142 -5.44 7.99 1.80
C THR A 142 -5.05 8.96 2.92
N PHE A 143 -6.00 9.78 3.36
CA PHE A 143 -5.77 10.64 4.54
C PHE A 143 -5.95 9.87 5.86
N ALA A 144 -6.85 8.89 5.91
CA ALA A 144 -7.01 8.02 7.05
C ALA A 144 -6.48 6.61 6.73
N ALA A 145 -6.84 5.63 7.57
CA ALA A 145 -6.32 4.28 7.48
C ALA A 145 -6.75 3.58 6.17
N ALA A 146 -5.91 2.64 5.73
CA ALA A 146 -6.27 1.67 4.69
C ALA A 146 -6.43 0.29 5.33
N ASP A 147 -7.63 -0.27 5.24
CA ASP A 147 -8.01 -1.57 5.80
C ASP A 147 -8.27 -2.58 4.68
N ILE A 148 -7.39 -3.57 4.56
CA ILE A 148 -7.48 -4.63 3.57
C ILE A 148 -8.04 -5.88 4.25
N GLY A 149 -9.26 -6.27 3.85
CA GLY A 149 -10.01 -7.38 4.41
C GLY A 149 -9.31 -8.74 4.30
N THR A 150 -9.79 -9.72 5.06
CA THR A 150 -9.23 -11.07 5.05
C THR A 150 -9.28 -11.65 3.63
N THR A 151 -8.25 -12.40 3.24
CA THR A 151 -8.12 -13.05 1.92
C THR A 151 -8.25 -12.14 0.68
N ALA A 152 -8.32 -10.81 0.86
CA ALA A 152 -8.38 -9.87 -0.24
C ALA A 152 -7.07 -9.84 -1.04
N LYS A 153 -7.16 -9.49 -2.33
CA LYS A 153 -5.98 -9.33 -3.20
C LYS A 153 -5.89 -7.89 -3.70
N PHE A 154 -4.83 -7.20 -3.35
CA PHE A 154 -4.65 -5.79 -3.66
C PHE A 154 -3.52 -5.55 -4.67
N SER A 155 -3.70 -4.54 -5.52
CA SER A 155 -2.70 -4.12 -6.50
C SER A 155 -2.48 -2.62 -6.41
N GLY A 156 -1.22 -2.21 -6.19
CA GLY A 156 -0.85 -0.78 -6.19
C GLY A 156 0.02 -0.34 -5.01
N VAL A 157 0.45 0.90 -5.06
CA VAL A 157 1.20 1.60 -4.02
C VAL A 157 0.22 2.33 -3.11
N ILE A 158 0.16 1.96 -1.83
CA ILE A 158 -0.67 2.62 -0.83
C ILE A 158 0.17 3.67 -0.11
N LEU A 159 -0.24 4.95 -0.22
CA LEU A 159 0.32 6.12 0.45
C LEU A 159 -0.68 6.57 1.52
N SER A 160 -0.60 5.99 2.71
CA SER A 160 -1.48 6.35 3.83
C SER A 160 -0.80 7.37 4.74
N GLN A 161 -1.56 8.38 5.16
CA GLN A 161 -1.11 9.34 6.18
C GLN A 161 -1.11 8.72 7.59
N THR A 162 -1.90 7.67 7.82
CA THR A 162 -1.96 6.96 9.10
C THR A 162 -1.52 5.52 8.93
N SER A 163 -2.36 4.54 9.27
CA SER A 163 -2.02 3.12 9.27
C SER A 163 -2.43 2.43 7.97
N ILE A 164 -1.82 1.27 7.73
CA ILE A 164 -2.25 0.30 6.73
C ILE A 164 -2.35 -1.07 7.42
N ALA A 165 -3.51 -1.70 7.35
CA ALA A 165 -3.76 -3.01 7.96
C ALA A 165 -4.12 -4.04 6.89
N LEU A 166 -3.36 -5.13 6.81
CA LEU A 166 -3.73 -6.31 6.03
C LEU A 166 -4.21 -7.38 7.00
N LYS A 167 -5.49 -7.73 6.90
CA LYS A 167 -6.11 -8.77 7.74
C LYS A 167 -5.72 -10.16 7.24
N THR A 168 -6.06 -11.18 8.03
CA THR A 168 -5.67 -12.58 7.83
C THR A 168 -5.68 -13.04 6.37
N GLY A 169 -4.53 -13.45 5.85
CA GLY A 169 -4.42 -14.07 4.53
C GLY A 169 -4.61 -13.14 3.34
N ALA A 170 -4.74 -11.82 3.55
CA ALA A 170 -4.72 -10.85 2.45
C ALA A 170 -3.35 -10.86 1.74
N SER A 171 -3.33 -10.44 0.48
CA SER A 171 -2.10 -10.32 -0.31
C SER A 171 -2.06 -9.02 -1.11
N ILE A 172 -0.85 -8.54 -1.38
CA ILE A 172 -0.64 -7.33 -2.17
C ILE A 172 0.54 -7.50 -3.14
N ASN A 173 0.32 -7.11 -4.39
CA ASN A 173 1.36 -6.74 -5.34
C ASN A 173 1.48 -5.21 -5.33
N GLY A 174 2.45 -4.67 -4.60
CA GLY A 174 2.40 -3.27 -4.21
C GLY A 174 3.43 -2.85 -3.16
N ARG A 175 3.29 -1.61 -2.72
CA ARG A 175 4.07 -1.03 -1.61
C ARG A 175 3.12 -0.53 -0.53
N LEU A 176 3.47 -0.73 0.73
CA LEU A 176 2.71 -0.28 1.90
C LEU A 176 3.47 0.87 2.56
N LEU A 177 3.07 2.10 2.28
CA LEU A 177 3.76 3.31 2.73
C LEU A 177 2.88 4.08 3.73
N ALA A 178 2.94 3.68 5.00
CA ALA A 178 2.12 4.24 6.09
C ALA A 178 2.78 5.46 6.75
N GLY A 179 1.98 6.33 7.37
CA GLY A 179 2.47 7.43 8.21
C GLY A 179 2.62 7.06 9.68
N THR A 180 1.96 5.98 10.13
CA THR A 180 2.09 5.48 11.49
C THR A 180 2.59 4.04 11.53
N ALA A 181 1.76 3.07 11.14
CA ALA A 181 2.07 1.65 11.27
C ALA A 181 1.54 0.82 10.11
N VAL A 182 2.24 -0.27 9.81
CA VAL A 182 1.75 -1.35 8.95
C VAL A 182 1.53 -2.58 9.82
N THR A 183 0.34 -3.17 9.78
CA THR A 183 0.02 -4.42 10.49
C THR A 183 -0.26 -5.53 9.49
N LEU A 184 0.35 -6.69 9.72
CA LEU A 184 0.23 -7.88 8.86
C LEU A 184 -0.21 -9.08 9.71
N ASP A 185 -1.16 -9.84 9.18
CA ASP A 185 -1.64 -11.11 9.71
C ASP A 185 -1.63 -12.18 8.59
N GLN A 186 -0.59 -13.01 8.56
CA GLN A 186 -0.43 -14.12 7.60
C GLN A 186 -0.51 -13.69 6.13
N ASN A 187 0.09 -12.54 5.81
CA ASN A 187 -0.04 -11.91 4.49
C ASN A 187 1.10 -12.23 3.53
N THR A 188 0.84 -12.08 2.24
CA THR A 188 1.89 -12.04 1.22
C THR A 188 2.03 -10.61 0.68
N VAL A 189 3.21 -10.01 0.82
CA VAL A 189 3.52 -8.67 0.30
C VAL A 189 4.63 -8.82 -0.74
N THR A 190 4.37 -8.42 -1.98
CA THR A 190 5.35 -8.48 -3.06
C THR A 190 5.52 -7.10 -3.65
N GLN A 191 6.75 -6.57 -3.62
CA GLN A 191 7.10 -5.34 -4.32
C GLN A 191 6.85 -5.51 -5.83
N PRO A 192 6.23 -4.52 -6.51
CA PRO A 192 6.02 -4.58 -7.95
C PRO A 192 7.33 -4.70 -8.72
N ALA A 193 7.31 -5.44 -9.82
CA ALA A 193 8.43 -5.51 -10.75
C ALA A 193 8.78 -4.11 -11.32
N PRO A 194 10.05 -3.86 -11.69
CA PRO A 194 10.51 -2.59 -12.23
C PRO A 194 9.76 -2.11 -13.48
#